data_AF-A0A2V9Y1N8-F1
#
_entry.id   AF-A0A2V9Y1N8-F1
#
_cell.length_a   1.000
_cell.length_b   1.000
_cell.length_c   1.000
_cell.angle_alpha   90.00
_cell.angle_beta   90.00
_cell.angle_gamma   90.00
#
_symmetry.space_group_name_H-M   'P 1'
#
loop_
_entity.id
_entity.type
_entity.pdbx_description
1 polymer ?
#
loop_
_entity_poly.entity_id
_entity_poly.type
_entity_poly.pdbx_seq_one_letter_code
_entity_poly.pdbx_strand_id
1 'polypeptide(L)' 'FYSFPIADRQVPKSETKLGEVLDKMNNELSAGRNLLIHCRQGVGRSGLVAACLLIKNGMSPGAAVEAVSAARGVSVPETA' A
#
# COMPACT_ATOMS: atom_id res chain seq x y z
N PHE A 1 3.21 -4.28 -14.75
CA PHE A 1 4.19 -3.76 -13.79
C PHE A 1 4.00 -2.25 -13.66
N TYR A 2 3.96 -1.72 -12.44
CA TYR A 2 3.82 -0.29 -12.17
C TYR A 2 4.97 0.16 -11.28
N SER A 3 5.67 1.21 -11.70
CA SER A 3 6.73 1.83 -10.91
C SER A 3 6.21 3.11 -10.27
N PHE A 4 6.17 3.14 -8.94
CA PHE A 4 5.79 4.33 -8.16
C PHE A 4 6.89 4.61 -7.13
N PRO A 5 7.90 5.42 -7.49
CA PRO A 5 9.07 5.63 -6.65
C PRO A 5 8.72 6.46 -5.41
N ILE A 6 8.99 5.88 -4.25
CA ILE A 6 8.94 6.55 -2.94
C ILE A 6 10.34 6.46 -2.34
N ALA A 7 10.92 7.60 -1.98
CA ALA A 7 12.21 7.63 -1.29
C ALA A 7 12.13 6.90 0.06
N ASP A 8 13.23 6.29 0.50
CA ASP A 8 13.22 5.55 1.76
C ASP A 8 12.96 6.51 2.94
N ARG A 9 12.22 6.06 3.95
CA ARG A 9 11.76 6.89 5.08
C ARG A 9 10.99 8.16 4.69
N GLN A 10 10.32 8.14 3.53
CA GLN A 10 9.47 9.23 3.05
C GLN A 10 8.10 8.71 2.63
N VAL A 11 7.16 9.63 2.48
CA VAL A 11 5.80 9.37 1.97
C VAL A 11 5.69 9.75 0.48
N PRO A 12 4.67 9.26 -0.24
CA PRO A 12 4.36 9.72 -1.58
C PRO A 12 4.25 11.25 -1.65
N LYS A 13 4.95 11.88 -2.60
CA LYS A 13 4.94 13.35 -2.75
C LYS A 13 3.65 13.90 -3.35
N SER A 14 2.80 13.04 -3.91
CA SER A 14 1.56 13.44 -4.58
C SER A 14 0.47 12.43 -4.26
N GLU A 15 -0.54 12.91 -3.52
CA GLU A 15 -1.74 12.13 -3.22
C GLU A 15 -2.53 11.80 -4.47
N THR A 16 -2.64 12.74 -5.43
CA THR A 16 -3.31 12.52 -6.71
C THR A 16 -2.70 11.34 -7.47
N LYS A 17 -1.37 11.34 -7.64
CA LYS A 17 -0.68 10.25 -8.35
C LYS A 17 -0.79 8.92 -7.61
N LEU A 18 -0.73 8.94 -6.27
CA LEU A 18 -0.98 7.74 -5.48
C LEU A 18 -2.41 7.23 -5.72
N GLY A 19 -3.40 8.12 -5.69
CA GLY A 19 -4.80 7.81 -5.96
C GLY A 19 -4.99 7.10 -7.30
N GLU A 20 -4.40 7.65 -8.37
CA GLU A 20 -4.44 7.04 -9.71
C GLU A 20 -3.84 5.63 -9.76
N VAL A 21 -2.74 5.39 -9.03
CA VAL A 21 -2.12 4.07 -8.93
C VAL A 21 -3.04 3.11 -8.17
N LEU A 22 -3.64 3.55 -7.07
CA LEU A 22 -4.58 2.74 -6.29
C LEU A 22 -5.85 2.42 -7.08
N ASP A 23 -6.38 3.36 -7.88
CA ASP A 23 -7.52 3.11 -8.79
C ASP A 23 -7.18 2.03 -9.80
N LYS A 24 -5.99 2.09 -10.41
CA LYS A 24 -5.53 1.02 -11.32
C LYS A 24 -5.45 -0.31 -10.59
N MET A 25 -4.85 -0.35 -9.40
CA MET A 25 -4.75 -1.58 -8.61
C MET A 25 -6.13 -2.17 -8.26
N ASN A 26 -7.09 -1.34 -7.88
CA ASN A 26 -8.47 -1.79 -7.63
C ASN A 26 -9.15 -2.36 -8.88
N ASN A 27 -8.90 -1.79 -10.06
CA ASN A 27 -9.41 -2.33 -11.31
C ASN A 27 -8.81 -3.70 -11.63
N GLU A 28 -7.51 -3.90 -11.38
CA GLU A 28 -6.86 -5.20 -11.54
C GLU A 28 -7.46 -6.25 -10.59
N LEU A 29 -7.65 -5.90 -9.31
CA LEU A 29 -8.28 -6.78 -8.31
C LEU A 29 -9.74 -7.11 -8.66
N SER A 30 -10.51 -6.11 -9.08
CA SER A 30 -11.91 -6.28 -9.51
C SER A 30 -12.04 -7.18 -10.74
N ALA A 31 -11.01 -7.24 -11.57
CA ALA A 31 -10.92 -8.16 -12.70
C ALA A 31 -10.47 -9.58 -12.30
N GLY A 32 -10.39 -9.90 -11.01
CA GLY A 32 -10.00 -11.20 -10.48
C GLY A 32 -8.49 -11.49 -10.54
N ARG A 33 -7.66 -10.46 -10.77
CA ARG A 33 -6.20 -10.62 -10.80
C ARG A 33 -5.59 -10.48 -9.41
N ASN A 34 -4.41 -11.08 -9.23
CA ASN A 34 -3.61 -10.92 -8.02
C ASN A 34 -2.53 -9.85 -8.21
N LEU A 35 -2.26 -9.07 -7.18
CA LEU A 35 -1.24 -8.02 -7.19
C LEU A 35 -0.11 -8.32 -6.20
N LEU A 36 1.12 -8.01 -6.60
CA LEU A 36 2.30 -7.99 -5.73
C LEU A 36 2.74 -6.54 -5.50
N ILE A 37 2.79 -6.13 -4.23
CA ILE A 37 3.35 -4.84 -3.81
C ILE A 37 4.69 -5.13 -3.12
N HIS A 38 5.77 -4.49 -3.58
CA HIS A 38 7.09 -4.68 -2.97
C HIS A 38 7.83 -3.35 -2.78
N CYS A 39 8.82 -3.37 -1.90
CA CYS A 39 9.84 -2.34 -1.79
C CYS A 39 11.20 -3.03 -1.57
N ARG A 40 12.15 -2.39 -0.88
CA ARG A 40 13.44 -3.03 -0.53
C ARG A 40 13.30 -4.14 0.53
N GLN A 41 12.53 -3.88 1.59
CA GLN A 41 12.42 -4.78 2.76
C GLN A 41 11.00 -5.35 2.97
N GLY A 42 10.01 -4.85 2.24
CA GLY A 42 8.61 -5.29 2.40
C GLY A 42 7.89 -4.74 3.63
N VAL A 43 8.46 -3.78 4.38
CA VAL A 43 7.93 -3.29 5.67
C VAL A 43 7.39 -1.86 5.58
N GLY A 44 8.20 -0.88 5.14
CA GLY A 44 7.79 0.53 5.05
C GLY A 44 6.85 0.84 3.88
N ARG A 45 7.44 1.20 2.73
CA ARG A 45 6.70 1.74 1.57
C ARG A 45 5.64 0.78 0.99
N SER A 46 5.93 -0.51 0.93
CA SER A 46 4.96 -1.51 0.46
C SER A 46 3.79 -1.66 1.43
N GLY A 47 4.06 -1.66 2.74
CA GLY A 47 3.02 -1.70 3.78
C GLY A 47 2.15 -0.45 3.74
N LEU A 48 2.75 0.72 3.55
CA LEU A 48 2.02 1.99 3.37
C LEU A 48 1.07 1.92 2.18
N VAL A 49 1.55 1.51 0.99
CA VAL A 49 0.72 1.42 -0.22
C VAL A 49 -0.39 0.38 -0.06
N ALA A 50 -0.10 -0.76 0.57
CA ALA A 50 -1.11 -1.78 0.86
C ALA A 50 -2.20 -1.25 1.80
N ALA A 51 -1.83 -0.54 2.88
CA ALA A 51 -2.79 0.07 3.78
C ALA A 51 -3.63 1.15 3.08
N CYS A 52 -3.03 2.00 2.25
CA CYS A 52 -3.77 2.98 1.44
C CYS A 52 -4.79 2.32 0.51
N LEU A 53 -4.46 1.17 -0.08
CA LEU A 53 -5.39 0.41 -0.91
C LEU A 53 -6.59 -0.09 -0.10
N LEU A 54 -6.35 -0.64 1.09
CA LEU A 54 -7.43 -1.08 1.99
C LEU A 54 -8.33 0.09 2.42
N ILE A 55 -7.74 1.23 2.79
CA ILE A 55 -8.47 2.45 3.18
C ILE A 55 -9.35 2.93 2.04
N LYS A 56 -8.82 2.95 0.81
CA LYS A 56 -9.59 3.33 -0.39
C LYS A 56 -10.78 2.40 -0.65
N ASN A 57 -10.72 1.15 -0.19
CA ASN A 57 -11.82 0.18 -0.25
C ASN A 57 -12.73 0.20 1.00
N GLY A 58 -12.67 1.27 1.81
CA GLY A 58 -13.63 1.52 2.88
C GLY A 58 -13.18 1.10 4.29
N MET A 59 -11.96 0.58 4.45
CA MET A 59 -11.41 0.32 5.79
C MET A 59 -11.01 1.62 6.49
N SER A 60 -11.13 1.64 7.82
CA SER A 60 -10.53 2.73 8.61
C SER A 60 -9.00 2.64 8.57
N PRO A 61 -8.27 3.75 8.75
CA PRO A 61 -6.81 3.72 8.74
C PRO A 61 -6.19 2.76 9.75
N GLY A 62 -6.73 2.70 10.98
CA GLY A 62 -6.26 1.77 12.02
C GLY A 62 -6.45 0.31 11.62
N ALA A 63 -7.66 -0.05 11.17
CA ALA A 63 -7.96 -1.42 10.75
C ALA A 63 -7.11 -1.86 9.54
N ALA A 64 -6.86 -0.95 8.59
CA ALA A 64 -5.99 -1.25 7.46
C ALA A 64 -4.55 -1.54 7.90
N VAL A 65 -3.99 -0.71 8.79
CA VAL A 65 -2.64 -0.90 9.34
C VAL A 65 -2.54 -2.22 10.11
N GLU A 66 -3.53 -2.54 10.93
CA GLU A 66 -3.59 -3.80 11.67
C GLU A 66 -3.68 -5.01 10.74
N ALA A 67 -4.54 -4.96 9.71
CA ALA A 67 -4.71 -6.04 8.76
C ALA A 67 -3.41 -6.32 7.97
N VAL A 68 -2.74 -5.28 7.48
CA VAL A 68 -1.46 -5.45 6.75
C VAL A 68 -0.36 -5.93 7.70
N SER A 69 -0.32 -5.42 8.93
CA SER A 69 0.66 -5.86 9.95
C SER A 69 0.48 -7.33 10.30
N ALA A 70 -0.75 -7.77 10.53
CA ALA A 70 -1.08 -9.17 10.81
C ALA A 70 -0.71 -10.08 9.63
N ALA A 71 -1.03 -9.67 8.40
CA ALA A 71 -0.69 -10.43 7.20
C ALA A 71 0.83 -10.53 6.96
N ARG A 72 1.59 -9.48 7.32
CA ARG A 72 3.05 -9.46 7.16
C ARG A 72 3.79 -10.16 8.32
N GLY A 73 3.21 -10.20 9.51
CA GLY A 73 3.80 -10.73 10.73
C GLY A 73 4.71 -9.76 11.49
N VAL A 74 4.77 -8.49 11.07
CA VAL A 74 5.49 -7.40 11.76
C VAL A 74 4.68 -6.11 11.64
N SER A 75 4.98 -5.12 12.49
CA SER A 75 4.36 -3.80 12.39
C SER A 75 4.70 -3.13 11.05
N VAL A 76 3.69 -2.70 10.32
CA VAL A 76 3.81 -1.96 9.06
C VAL A 76 2.79 -0.81 9.00
N PRO A 77 3.10 0.32 8.35
CA PRO A 77 4.41 0.66 7.80
C PRO A 77 5.47 0.88 8.89
N GLU A 78 6.74 0.65 8.55
CA GLU A 78 7.88 1.02 9.41
C GLU A 78 7.88 2.53 9.71
N THR A 79 7.86 2.88 10.99
CA THR A 79 7.86 4.27 11.48
C THR A 79 9.04 4.61 12.40
N ALA A 80 9.91 3.65 12.71
CA ALA A 80 11.09 3.82 13.57
C ALA A 80 12.33 4.32 12.80
#